data_AF-A0A0W8EZV5-F1
#
_entry.id   AF-A0A0W8EZV5-F1
#
_cell.length_a   1.000
_cell.length_b   1.000
_cell.length_c   1.000
_cell.angle_alpha   90.00
_cell.angle_beta   90.00
_cell.angle_gamma   90.00
#
_symmetry.space_group_name_H-M   'P 1'
#
loop_
_entity.id
_entity.type
_entity.pdbx_description
1 polymer ?
#
loop_
_entity_poly.entity_id
_entity_poly.type
_entity_poly.pdbx_seq_one_letter_code
_entity_poly.pdbx_strand_id
1 'polypeptide(L)'
;MHAVLCGLSRHAPPGYRVSYEVTHHGPTELDTPSFFVEIGSTEEEWTDARAGHAVAQSLLEAEPAETLNLTGIGGTHYARRETGIALQSRAAFGHIVHSRYASSLDREMLAALVTKSAAGAVYVDRKAVSSGELDHIDALAAGLGISRLSETEILQLRHISLSLWNEIRSIAQQICPGSSVSISCAIRGGVPCQIALPADLLAETLRVDPAGFRAALDHLPIAFFSCGGIPVLPEFITTEENPPDILNDLISLCVTTICSGETTAIEGDRLIIRRTGFDPEKARNLGIPPGPLYGELMKGNVVAVNGREITPDMVRISRVTCIRIPGLEKLI
;
A
#
# COMPACT_ATOMS: atom_id res chain seq x y z
N MET A 1 10.02 -1.36 24.90
CA MET A 1 9.37 -0.06 24.63
C MET A 1 8.01 -0.17 23.95
N HIS A 2 7.88 -0.78 22.76
CA HIS A 2 6.59 -0.87 22.03
C HIS A 2 5.44 -1.47 22.86
N ALA A 3 5.65 -2.63 23.50
CA ALA A 3 4.63 -3.25 24.36
C ALA A 3 4.17 -2.32 25.50
N VAL A 4 5.12 -1.59 26.12
CA VAL A 4 4.83 -0.61 27.18
C VAL A 4 4.05 0.59 26.65
N LEU A 5 4.40 1.12 25.47
CA LEU A 5 3.64 2.20 24.82
C LEU A 5 2.19 1.77 24.57
N CYS A 6 1.98 0.55 24.07
CA CYS A 6 0.66 -0.03 23.87
C CYS A 6 -0.11 -0.19 25.20
N GLY A 7 0.57 -0.62 26.27
CA GLY A 7 0.00 -0.68 27.63
C GLY A 7 -0.42 0.72 28.12
N LEU A 8 0.46 1.70 28.01
CA LEU A 8 0.19 3.08 28.43
C LEU A 8 -1.00 3.65 27.68
N SER A 9 -1.10 3.41 26.37
CA SER A 9 -2.23 3.86 25.55
C SER A 9 -3.59 3.31 26.03
N ARG A 10 -3.61 2.12 26.65
CA ARG A 10 -4.83 1.51 27.22
C ARG A 10 -5.13 2.02 28.64
N HIS A 11 -4.09 2.24 29.44
CA HIS A 11 -4.23 2.45 30.88
C HIS A 11 -4.08 3.90 31.34
N ALA A 12 -3.55 4.79 30.49
CA ALA A 12 -3.36 6.19 30.84
C ALA A 12 -4.70 6.86 31.23
N PRO A 13 -4.74 7.61 32.34
CA PRO A 13 -5.97 8.25 32.77
C PRO A 13 -6.38 9.39 31.81
N PRO A 14 -7.69 9.75 31.76
CA PRO A 14 -8.17 10.86 30.94
C PRO A 14 -7.38 12.15 31.21
N GLY A 15 -7.02 12.86 30.14
CA GLY A 15 -6.22 14.09 30.21
C GLY A 15 -4.74 13.89 29.90
N TYR A 16 -4.22 12.66 30.02
CA TYR A 16 -2.84 12.35 29.64
C TYR A 16 -2.71 12.03 28.16
N ARG A 17 -1.56 12.41 27.60
CA ARG A 17 -1.12 11.98 26.27
C ARG A 17 -0.01 10.95 26.43
N VAL A 18 -0.12 9.86 25.68
CA VAL A 18 0.93 8.84 25.59
C VAL A 18 1.74 9.08 24.33
N SER A 19 3.07 9.15 24.47
CA SER A 19 3.98 9.32 23.35
C SER A 19 5.36 8.75 23.65
N TYR A 20 6.08 8.42 22.58
CA TYR A 20 7.53 8.39 22.64
C TYR A 20 8.11 9.79 22.86
N GLU A 21 9.39 9.82 23.20
CA GLU A 21 10.23 11.00 23.08
C GLU A 21 11.41 10.72 22.16
N VAL A 22 11.95 11.78 21.57
CA VAL A 22 13.23 11.71 20.86
C VAL A 22 14.33 11.24 21.80
N THR A 23 15.37 10.58 21.29
CA THR A 23 16.56 10.23 22.07
C THR A 23 17.21 11.52 22.61
N HIS A 24 17.33 11.62 23.92
CA HIS A 24 17.94 12.75 24.59
C HIS A 24 18.37 12.39 26.01
N HIS A 25 19.22 13.23 26.61
CA HIS A 25 19.83 13.02 27.93
C HIS A 25 20.64 11.71 28.06
N GLY A 26 21.21 11.48 29.24
CA GLY A 26 21.98 10.28 29.57
C GLY A 26 21.26 9.42 30.62
N PRO A 27 21.89 8.34 31.08
CA PRO A 27 23.26 7.90 30.77
C PRO A 27 23.39 7.25 29.37
N THR A 28 24.55 7.37 28.73
CA THR A 28 24.83 6.82 27.39
C THR A 28 25.70 5.56 27.41
N GLU A 29 26.52 5.39 28.46
CA GLU A 29 27.46 4.28 28.62
C GLU A 29 26.78 3.08 29.31
N LEU A 30 25.80 2.50 28.61
CA LEU A 30 25.06 1.32 29.07
C LEU A 30 25.18 0.18 28.06
N ASP A 31 25.61 -0.99 28.54
CA ASP A 31 25.66 -2.22 27.72
C ASP A 31 24.35 -3.01 27.76
N THR A 32 23.53 -2.79 28.81
CA THR A 32 22.23 -3.47 28.96
C THR A 32 21.14 -2.67 28.24
N PRO A 33 20.30 -3.29 27.38
CA PRO A 33 19.16 -2.62 26.78
C PRO A 33 18.29 -1.95 27.84
N SER A 34 18.07 -0.65 27.69
CA SER A 34 17.41 0.19 28.69
C SER A 34 16.49 1.21 28.00
N PHE A 35 15.51 1.69 28.75
CA PHE A 35 14.60 2.74 28.33
C PHE A 35 14.02 3.46 29.55
N PHE A 36 13.54 4.68 29.35
CA PHE A 36 12.80 5.44 30.35
C PHE A 36 11.30 5.28 30.16
N VAL A 37 10.55 5.30 31.26
CA VAL A 37 9.09 5.45 31.28
C VAL A 37 8.77 6.53 32.28
N GLU A 38 8.11 7.58 31.81
CA GLU A 38 8.04 8.84 32.53
C GLU A 38 6.60 9.29 32.72
N ILE A 39 6.38 10.10 33.76
CA ILE A 39 5.14 10.83 34.00
C ILE A 39 5.51 12.30 33.94
N GLY A 40 4.78 13.07 33.14
CA GLY A 40 5.05 14.48 32.93
C GLY A 40 3.77 15.31 32.95
N SER A 41 3.88 16.64 33.07
CA SER A 41 5.13 17.40 32.97
C SER A 41 5.49 18.23 34.20
N THR A 42 4.67 18.20 35.25
CA THR A 42 4.89 18.94 36.49
C THR A 42 4.75 18.04 37.72
N GLU A 43 5.07 18.59 38.90
CA GLU A 43 4.91 17.90 40.18
C GLU A 43 3.48 17.42 40.44
N GLU A 44 2.47 18.12 39.89
CA GLU A 44 1.08 17.68 39.93
C GLU A 44 0.92 16.31 39.25
N GLU A 45 1.44 16.15 38.03
CA GLU A 45 1.36 14.88 37.33
C GLU A 45 2.26 13.81 37.94
N TRP A 46 3.46 14.17 38.42
CA TRP A 46 4.40 13.22 39.03
C TRP A 46 3.82 12.52 40.26
N THR A 47 2.93 13.20 40.99
CA THR A 47 2.28 12.70 42.20
C THR A 47 0.90 12.10 41.95
N ASP A 48 0.40 12.08 40.70
CA ASP A 48 -0.86 11.42 40.36
C ASP A 48 -0.71 9.89 40.43
N ALA A 49 -1.27 9.32 41.50
CA ALA A 49 -1.28 7.87 41.73
C ALA A 49 -1.91 7.07 40.58
N ARG A 50 -2.83 7.66 39.80
CA ARG A 50 -3.44 7.00 38.64
C ARG A 50 -2.45 6.88 37.48
N ALA A 51 -1.66 7.93 37.23
CA ALA A 51 -0.59 7.88 36.23
C ALA A 51 0.50 6.89 36.65
N GLY A 52 0.87 6.89 37.94
CA GLY A 52 1.77 5.89 38.52
C GLY A 52 1.28 4.45 38.35
N HIS A 53 -0.03 4.22 38.60
CA HIS A 53 -0.64 2.91 38.39
C HIS A 53 -0.60 2.48 36.91
N ALA A 54 -0.92 3.39 35.99
CA ALA A 54 -0.87 3.12 34.56
C ALA A 54 0.54 2.73 34.09
N VAL A 55 1.58 3.42 34.57
CA VAL A 55 2.99 3.06 34.29
C VAL A 55 3.33 1.68 34.84
N ALA A 56 3.05 1.42 36.12
CA ALA A 56 3.36 0.15 36.76
C ALA A 56 2.65 -1.02 36.07
N GLN A 57 1.36 -0.87 35.75
CA GLN A 57 0.58 -1.89 35.05
C GLN A 57 1.13 -2.13 33.64
N SER A 58 1.45 -1.07 32.89
CA SER A 58 2.00 -1.19 31.53
C SER A 58 3.35 -1.88 31.50
N LEU A 59 4.16 -1.75 32.55
CA LEU A 59 5.44 -2.46 32.71
C LEU A 59 5.23 -3.94 33.07
N LEU A 60 4.32 -4.24 33.99
CA LEU A 60 4.05 -5.61 34.45
C LEU A 60 3.38 -6.47 33.38
N GLU A 61 2.53 -5.87 32.54
CA GLU A 61 1.84 -6.54 31.43
C GLU A 61 2.66 -6.56 30.13
N ALA A 62 3.86 -5.95 30.12
CA ALA A 62 4.64 -5.83 28.90
C ALA A 62 5.19 -7.20 28.45
N GLU A 63 4.56 -7.75 27.42
CA GLU A 63 5.06 -8.92 26.69
C GLU A 63 5.59 -8.47 25.32
N PRO A 64 6.92 -8.47 25.09
CA PRO A 64 7.48 -8.14 23.79
C PRO A 64 7.04 -9.13 22.70
N ALA A 65 6.34 -8.63 21.69
CA ALA A 65 5.99 -9.39 20.49
C ALA A 65 7.09 -9.28 19.41
N GLU A 66 6.93 -10.02 18.32
CA GLU A 66 7.75 -9.81 17.12
C GLU A 66 7.48 -8.44 16.50
N THR A 67 8.50 -7.59 16.47
CA THR A 67 8.40 -6.20 16.02
C THR A 67 9.22 -5.93 14.76
N LEU A 68 8.82 -4.89 14.04
CA LEU A 68 9.69 -4.24 13.05
C LEU A 68 10.50 -3.18 13.79
N ASN A 69 11.76 -3.48 14.12
CA ASN A 69 12.62 -2.55 14.82
C ASN A 69 13.11 -1.45 13.88
N LEU A 70 12.94 -0.19 14.29
CA LEU A 70 13.23 0.99 13.48
C LEU A 70 14.06 2.02 14.25
N THR A 71 14.86 2.78 13.51
CA THR A 71 15.35 4.10 13.93
C THR A 71 14.45 5.17 13.31
N GLY A 72 13.95 6.11 14.12
CA GLY A 72 13.15 7.24 13.64
C GLY A 72 14.00 8.50 13.44
N ILE A 73 13.69 9.31 12.44
CA ILE A 73 14.36 10.60 12.19
C ILE A 73 13.31 11.65 11.81
N GLY A 74 13.33 12.77 12.52
CA GLY A 74 12.40 13.88 12.31
C GLY A 74 11.46 14.08 13.50
N GLY A 75 10.49 14.96 13.32
CA GLY A 75 9.53 15.34 14.35
C GLY A 75 10.09 16.25 15.45
N THR A 76 9.20 16.56 16.38
CA THR A 76 9.48 17.33 17.61
C THR A 76 9.85 16.39 18.75
N HIS A 77 10.19 16.95 19.91
CA HIS A 77 10.51 16.22 21.13
C HIS A 77 9.60 15.02 21.45
N TYR A 78 8.27 15.13 21.27
CA TYR A 78 7.30 14.05 21.56
C TYR A 78 7.06 13.04 20.41
N ALA A 79 7.90 13.01 19.37
CA ALA A 79 7.91 11.96 18.34
C ALA A 79 6.50 11.49 17.89
N ARG A 80 5.63 12.45 17.53
CA ARG A 80 4.19 12.21 17.38
C ARG A 80 3.88 11.22 16.27
N ARG A 81 4.65 11.25 15.17
CA ARG A 81 4.43 10.36 14.02
C ARG A 81 4.88 8.95 14.34
N GLU A 82 6.07 8.80 14.91
CA GLU A 82 6.63 7.54 15.38
C GLU A 82 5.68 6.86 16.39
N THR A 83 5.15 7.64 17.34
CA THR A 83 4.13 7.18 18.30
C THR A 83 2.89 6.65 17.58
N GLY A 84 2.35 7.42 16.63
CA GLY A 84 1.15 7.02 15.88
C GLY A 84 1.36 5.73 15.08
N ILE A 85 2.52 5.62 14.42
CA ILE A 85 2.90 4.44 13.64
C ILE A 85 3.04 3.21 14.55
N ALA A 86 3.72 3.36 15.69
CA ALA A 86 3.91 2.28 16.66
C ALA A 86 2.59 1.79 17.26
N LEU A 87 1.64 2.67 17.54
CA LEU A 87 0.32 2.28 18.06
C LEU A 87 -0.58 1.59 17.02
N GLN A 88 -0.31 1.77 15.73
CA GLN A 88 -1.12 1.23 14.62
C GLN A 88 -0.48 0.03 13.92
N SER A 89 0.73 -0.36 14.32
CA SER A 89 1.50 -1.43 13.67
C SER A 89 2.42 -2.15 14.65
N ARG A 90 3.23 -3.08 14.14
CA ARG A 90 4.30 -3.73 14.91
C ARG A 90 5.62 -2.93 14.91
N ALA A 91 5.61 -1.68 14.44
CA ALA A 91 6.79 -0.83 14.43
C ALA A 91 7.24 -0.50 15.85
N ALA A 92 8.46 -0.92 16.20
CA ALA A 92 9.09 -0.60 17.47
C ALA A 92 10.27 0.33 17.21
N PHE A 93 10.14 1.57 17.63
CA PHE A 93 11.23 2.54 17.51
C PHE A 93 12.22 2.35 18.66
N GLY A 94 13.50 2.22 18.33
CA GLY A 94 14.60 2.32 19.27
C GLY A 94 14.97 3.80 19.46
N HIS A 95 16.09 4.21 18.88
CA HIS A 95 16.46 5.62 18.86
C HIS A 95 15.60 6.44 17.89
N ILE A 96 15.23 7.66 18.31
CA ILE A 96 14.48 8.62 17.51
C ILE A 96 15.26 9.95 17.49
N VAL A 97 15.62 10.44 16.31
CA VAL A 97 16.41 11.67 16.13
C VAL A 97 15.49 12.85 15.92
N HIS A 98 15.61 13.89 16.75
CA HIS A 98 14.87 15.14 16.56
C HIS A 98 15.27 15.82 15.24
N SER A 99 14.30 16.42 14.53
CA SER A 99 14.53 17.18 13.29
C SER A 99 15.70 18.16 13.30
N ARG A 100 15.97 18.85 14.42
CA ARG A 100 17.07 19.81 14.55
C ARG A 100 18.47 19.21 14.33
N TYR A 101 18.59 17.89 14.44
CA TYR A 101 19.85 17.15 14.23
C TYR A 101 19.91 16.42 12.89
N ALA A 102 18.86 16.48 12.06
CA ALA A 102 18.79 15.74 10.79
C ALA A 102 19.97 16.09 9.86
N SER A 103 20.29 17.38 9.73
CA SER A 103 21.44 17.87 8.95
C SER A 103 22.82 17.51 9.53
N SER A 104 22.89 17.16 10.81
CA SER A 104 24.15 16.83 11.51
C SER A 104 24.42 15.33 11.59
N LEU A 105 23.48 14.49 11.15
CA LEU A 105 23.68 13.05 11.09
C LEU A 105 24.82 12.73 10.12
N ASP A 106 25.77 11.93 10.56
CA ASP A 106 26.79 11.33 9.72
C ASP A 106 26.64 9.79 9.67
N ARG A 107 27.55 9.13 8.97
CA ARG A 107 27.50 7.69 8.74
C ARG A 107 27.69 6.91 10.04
N GLU A 108 28.63 7.34 10.86
CA GLU A 108 28.97 6.72 12.15
C GLU A 108 27.82 6.85 13.14
N MET A 109 27.18 8.02 13.22
CA MET A 109 25.98 8.25 14.01
C MET A 109 24.84 7.36 13.55
N LEU A 110 24.52 7.32 12.26
CA LEU A 110 23.43 6.46 11.77
C LEU A 110 23.72 4.98 12.02
N ALA A 111 24.96 4.52 11.80
CA ALA A 111 25.36 3.15 12.09
C ALA A 111 25.20 2.81 13.58
N ALA A 112 25.56 3.73 14.47
CA ALA A 112 25.39 3.55 15.91
C ALA A 112 23.90 3.50 16.30
N LEU A 113 23.07 4.39 15.76
CA LEU A 113 21.62 4.41 16.02
C LEU A 113 20.97 3.10 15.58
N VAL A 114 21.30 2.62 14.38
CA VAL A 114 20.80 1.36 13.82
C VAL A 114 21.22 0.17 14.69
N THR A 115 22.50 0.08 15.02
CA THR A 115 23.06 -1.04 15.80
C THR A 115 22.47 -1.08 17.21
N LYS A 116 22.46 0.05 17.92
CA LYS A 116 21.94 0.14 19.29
C LYS A 116 20.43 -0.08 19.37
N SER A 117 19.69 0.22 18.30
CA SER A 117 18.26 -0.04 18.19
C SER A 117 17.92 -1.45 17.70
N ALA A 118 18.93 -2.24 17.29
CA ALA A 118 18.75 -3.47 16.51
C ALA A 118 17.76 -3.25 15.33
N ALA A 119 17.87 -2.09 14.66
CA ALA A 119 16.91 -1.66 13.65
C ALA A 119 17.16 -2.38 12.31
N GLY A 120 16.09 -2.92 11.73
CA GLY A 120 16.13 -3.48 10.38
C GLY A 120 15.96 -2.42 9.29
N ALA A 121 15.34 -1.29 9.62
CA ALA A 121 15.07 -0.20 8.69
C ALA A 121 15.08 1.17 9.40
N VAL A 122 15.13 2.23 8.59
CA VAL A 122 15.03 3.63 9.05
C VAL A 122 13.68 4.21 8.60
N TYR A 123 13.05 4.97 9.48
CA TYR A 123 11.89 5.80 9.16
C TYR A 123 12.29 7.27 9.20
N VAL A 124 11.76 8.07 8.28
CA VAL A 124 11.95 9.52 8.26
C VAL A 124 10.59 10.21 8.17
N ASP A 125 10.29 11.10 9.12
CA ASP A 125 9.17 12.02 9.00
C ASP A 125 9.50 13.09 7.95
N ARG A 126 9.12 12.81 6.71
CA ARG A 126 9.36 13.67 5.54
C ARG A 126 8.83 15.08 5.71
N LYS A 127 7.83 15.32 6.57
CA LYS A 127 7.28 16.67 6.80
C LYS A 127 8.11 17.48 7.79
N ALA A 128 9.01 16.83 8.52
CA ALA A 128 9.85 17.44 9.54
C ALA A 128 11.31 17.66 9.09
N VAL A 129 11.66 17.28 7.86
CA VAL A 129 12.99 17.47 7.26
C VAL A 129 12.85 18.11 5.88
N SER A 130 13.89 18.83 5.46
CA SER A 130 14.00 19.37 4.10
C SER A 130 14.30 18.26 3.08
N SER A 131 14.13 18.57 1.78
CA SER A 131 14.51 17.64 0.72
C SER A 131 16.01 17.30 0.73
N GLY A 132 16.86 18.28 0.98
CA GLY A 132 18.31 18.06 1.07
C GLY A 132 18.72 17.18 2.25
N GLU A 133 18.06 17.33 3.40
CA GLU A 133 18.26 16.43 4.55
C GLU A 133 17.75 15.02 4.26
N LEU A 134 16.61 14.89 3.57
CA LEU A 134 16.10 13.58 3.16
C LEU A 134 17.06 12.87 2.20
N ASP A 135 17.56 13.56 1.18
CA ASP A 135 18.52 13.02 0.21
C ASP A 135 19.83 12.60 0.91
N HIS A 136 20.30 13.40 1.87
CA HIS A 136 21.45 13.08 2.71
C HIS A 136 21.23 11.82 3.54
N ILE A 137 20.10 11.72 4.24
CA ILE A 137 19.73 10.53 5.04
C ILE A 137 19.61 9.29 4.14
N ASP A 138 19.02 9.43 2.95
CA ASP A 138 18.90 8.34 1.98
C ASP A 138 20.27 7.84 1.49
N ALA A 139 21.22 8.76 1.26
CA ALA A 139 22.59 8.40 0.91
C ALA A 139 23.31 7.67 2.07
N LEU A 140 23.15 8.13 3.32
CA LEU A 140 23.71 7.47 4.49
C LEU A 140 23.14 6.07 4.67
N ALA A 141 21.81 5.91 4.58
CA ALA A 141 21.13 4.62 4.73
C ALA A 141 21.57 3.64 3.63
N ALA A 142 21.65 4.09 2.37
CA ALA A 142 22.17 3.29 1.27
C ALA A 142 23.62 2.84 1.50
N GLY A 143 24.49 3.74 1.99
CA GLY A 143 25.88 3.45 2.34
C GLY A 143 26.09 2.49 3.52
N LEU A 144 25.02 2.19 4.27
CA LEU A 144 24.98 1.18 5.34
C LEU A 144 24.22 -0.09 4.92
N GLY A 145 23.63 -0.13 3.72
CA GLY A 145 22.79 -1.24 3.27
C GLY A 145 21.47 -1.37 4.04
N ILE A 146 21.03 -0.30 4.73
CA ILE A 146 19.76 -0.29 5.46
C ILE A 146 18.67 0.39 4.64
N SER A 147 17.48 -0.19 4.62
CA SER A 147 16.35 0.36 3.86
C SER A 147 15.68 1.50 4.62
N ARG A 148 15.36 2.60 3.92
CA ARG A 148 14.34 3.54 4.39
C ARG A 148 12.96 3.01 4.06
N LEU A 149 12.06 3.07 5.04
CA LEU A 149 10.64 2.81 4.90
C LEU A 149 9.83 4.08 5.16
N SER A 150 8.81 4.29 4.34
CA SER A 150 7.75 5.26 4.59
C SER A 150 6.71 4.70 5.55
N GLU A 151 5.90 5.58 6.12
CA GLU A 151 4.77 5.20 6.98
C GLU A 151 3.81 4.23 6.28
N THR A 152 3.48 4.49 5.01
CA THR A 152 2.60 3.61 4.23
C THR A 152 3.18 2.20 4.12
N GLU A 153 4.49 2.07 3.84
CA GLU A 153 5.16 0.78 3.76
C GLU A 153 5.17 0.06 5.12
N ILE A 154 5.44 0.79 6.21
CA ILE A 154 5.43 0.23 7.58
C ILE A 154 4.03 -0.31 7.94
N LEU A 155 2.97 0.44 7.61
CA LEU A 155 1.59 0.01 7.88
C LEU A 155 1.18 -1.19 6.99
N GLN A 156 1.70 -1.29 5.77
CA GLN A 156 1.44 -2.41 4.86
C GLN A 156 2.19 -3.68 5.23
N LEU A 157 3.38 -3.56 5.81
CA LEU A 157 4.20 -4.71 6.21
C LEU A 157 3.46 -5.67 7.14
N ARG A 158 2.54 -5.19 8.00
CA ARG A 158 1.70 -6.01 8.88
C ARG A 158 2.49 -7.18 9.50
N HIS A 159 2.28 -8.40 9.05
CA HIS A 159 2.94 -9.64 9.51
C HIS A 159 4.10 -10.11 8.61
N ILE A 160 4.35 -9.46 7.48
CA ILE A 160 5.41 -9.81 6.52
C ILE A 160 6.78 -9.38 7.04
N SER A 161 7.77 -10.25 6.85
CA SER A 161 9.15 -10.00 7.25
C SER A 161 9.79 -8.91 6.38
N LEU A 162 10.80 -8.23 6.93
CA LEU A 162 11.51 -7.19 6.20
C LEU A 162 12.32 -7.76 5.03
N SER A 163 12.81 -9.00 5.14
CA SER A 163 13.52 -9.68 4.05
C SER A 163 12.60 -9.89 2.84
N LEU A 164 11.42 -10.48 3.05
CA LEU A 164 10.44 -10.70 2.00
C LEU A 164 10.01 -9.37 1.35
N TRP A 165 9.80 -8.34 2.16
CA TRP A 165 9.50 -7.00 1.66
C TRP A 165 10.60 -6.43 0.75
N ASN A 166 11.86 -6.56 1.16
CA ASN A 166 12.99 -6.07 0.37
C ASN A 166 13.13 -6.84 -0.95
N GLU A 167 12.88 -8.15 -0.94
CA GLU A 167 12.85 -8.96 -2.16
C GLU A 167 11.72 -8.53 -3.11
N ILE A 168 10.50 -8.33 -2.59
CA ILE A 168 9.37 -7.82 -3.38
C ILE A 168 9.70 -6.44 -3.97
N ARG A 169 10.32 -5.54 -3.19
CA ARG A 169 10.76 -4.23 -3.68
C ARG A 169 11.82 -4.34 -4.76
N SER A 170 12.77 -5.26 -4.62
CA SER A 170 13.80 -5.50 -5.64
C SER A 170 13.16 -5.95 -6.94
N ILE A 171 12.20 -6.87 -6.88
CA ILE A 171 11.47 -7.34 -8.07
C ILE A 171 10.66 -6.19 -8.69
N ALA A 172 9.97 -5.37 -7.88
CA ALA A 172 9.22 -4.21 -8.36
C ALA A 172 10.10 -3.21 -9.13
N GLN A 173 11.33 -2.96 -8.66
CA GLN A 173 12.29 -2.08 -9.35
C GLN A 173 12.78 -2.67 -10.67
N GLN A 174 12.89 -4.00 -10.78
CA GLN A 174 13.24 -4.68 -12.03
C GLN A 174 12.10 -4.64 -13.05
N ILE A 175 10.84 -4.74 -12.59
CA ILE A 175 9.64 -4.69 -13.44
C ILE A 175 9.43 -3.28 -14.00
N CYS A 176 9.31 -2.28 -13.13
CA CYS A 176 9.13 -0.88 -13.53
C CYS A 176 9.80 0.01 -12.48
N PRO A 177 10.95 0.62 -12.79
CA PRO A 177 11.63 1.53 -11.88
C PRO A 177 10.69 2.63 -11.37
N GLY A 178 10.68 2.85 -10.05
CA GLY A 178 9.76 3.79 -9.41
C GLY A 178 8.34 3.26 -9.16
N SER A 179 8.11 1.96 -9.34
CA SER A 179 6.85 1.32 -8.92
C SER A 179 6.57 1.51 -7.44
N SER A 180 5.31 1.73 -7.12
CA SER A 180 4.80 1.56 -5.76
C SER A 180 4.33 0.11 -5.58
N VAL A 181 4.65 -0.47 -4.44
CA VAL A 181 4.23 -1.82 -4.05
C VAL A 181 2.97 -1.70 -3.20
N SER A 182 2.05 -2.64 -3.35
CA SER A 182 0.91 -2.85 -2.44
C SER A 182 0.82 -4.31 -2.08
N ILE A 183 0.62 -4.59 -0.79
CA ILE A 183 0.53 -5.93 -0.24
C ILE A 183 -0.87 -6.16 0.31
N SER A 184 -1.50 -7.24 -0.16
CA SER A 184 -2.77 -7.73 0.38
C SER A 184 -2.63 -8.18 1.83
N CYS A 185 -3.74 -8.22 2.59
CA CYS A 185 -3.69 -8.74 3.95
C CYS A 185 -3.52 -10.27 4.01
N ALA A 186 -3.73 -10.98 2.90
CA ALA A 186 -3.75 -12.44 2.83
C ALA A 186 -2.39 -13.08 2.49
N ILE A 187 -1.42 -12.31 1.99
CA ILE A 187 -0.11 -12.87 1.60
C ILE A 187 0.58 -13.52 2.81
N ARG A 188 1.19 -14.68 2.63
CA ARG A 188 1.98 -15.36 3.67
C ARG A 188 3.47 -15.09 3.52
N GLY A 189 4.27 -15.62 4.44
CA GLY A 189 5.73 -15.61 4.33
C GLY A 189 6.22 -16.54 3.21
N GLY A 190 7.52 -16.82 3.22
CA GLY A 190 8.15 -17.74 2.25
C GLY A 190 8.79 -17.03 1.06
N VAL A 191 9.35 -17.83 0.15
CA VAL A 191 10.08 -17.34 -1.02
C VAL A 191 9.09 -16.70 -2.03
N PRO A 192 9.35 -15.46 -2.51
CA PRO A 192 8.49 -14.80 -3.47
C PRO A 192 8.54 -15.49 -4.84
N CYS A 193 7.37 -15.69 -5.42
CA CYS A 193 7.17 -16.25 -6.76
C CYS A 193 6.42 -15.23 -7.63
N GLN A 194 6.99 -14.91 -8.79
CA GLN A 194 6.36 -14.01 -9.75
C GLN A 194 5.33 -14.75 -10.60
N ILE A 195 4.14 -14.17 -10.71
CA ILE A 195 3.08 -14.60 -11.63
C ILE A 195 2.65 -13.40 -12.48
N ALA A 196 2.13 -13.67 -13.67
CA ALA A 196 1.72 -12.61 -14.59
C ALA A 196 0.35 -12.90 -15.19
N LEU A 197 -0.52 -11.89 -15.17
CA LEU A 197 -1.78 -11.92 -15.89
C LEU A 197 -1.55 -11.57 -17.37
N PRO A 198 -2.35 -12.14 -18.31
CA PRO A 198 -2.38 -11.64 -19.67
C PRO A 198 -2.70 -10.14 -19.69
N ALA A 199 -1.82 -9.33 -20.30
CA ALA A 199 -1.94 -7.87 -20.27
C ALA A 199 -3.27 -7.36 -20.84
N ASP A 200 -3.76 -7.98 -21.92
CA ASP A 200 -5.05 -7.63 -22.54
C ASP A 200 -6.23 -7.93 -21.61
N LEU A 201 -6.16 -9.02 -20.82
CA LEU A 201 -7.19 -9.39 -19.84
C LEU A 201 -7.25 -8.36 -18.71
N LEU A 202 -6.08 -7.97 -18.18
CA LEU A 202 -6.01 -6.94 -17.14
C LEU A 202 -6.49 -5.58 -17.67
N ALA A 203 -6.05 -5.18 -18.86
CA ALA A 203 -6.46 -3.92 -19.47
C ALA A 203 -7.99 -3.82 -19.62
N GLU A 204 -8.63 -4.91 -20.06
CA GLU A 204 -10.08 -4.97 -20.20
C GLU A 204 -10.81 -5.02 -18.85
N THR A 205 -10.21 -5.66 -17.84
CA THR A 205 -10.72 -5.66 -16.46
C THR A 205 -10.71 -4.25 -15.85
N LEU A 206 -9.57 -3.56 -15.94
CA LEU A 206 -9.40 -2.19 -15.44
C LEU A 206 -10.25 -1.17 -16.19
N ARG A 207 -10.65 -1.45 -17.43
CA ARG A 207 -11.60 -0.61 -18.18
C ARG A 207 -13.03 -0.75 -17.66
N VAL A 208 -13.42 -1.94 -17.19
CA VAL A 208 -14.78 -2.22 -16.69
C VAL A 208 -14.96 -1.70 -15.27
N ASP A 209 -14.10 -2.12 -14.35
CA ASP A 209 -14.20 -1.73 -12.94
C ASP A 209 -12.81 -1.67 -12.27
N PRO A 210 -12.07 -0.56 -12.43
CA PRO A 210 -10.73 -0.45 -11.87
C PRO A 210 -10.75 -0.40 -10.33
N ALA A 211 -11.78 0.20 -9.73
CA ALA A 211 -11.88 0.36 -8.28
C ALA A 211 -12.29 -0.96 -7.59
N GLY A 212 -13.30 -1.65 -8.13
CA GLY A 212 -13.72 -2.94 -7.61
C GLY A 212 -12.65 -4.03 -7.80
N PHE A 213 -11.96 -4.05 -8.95
CA PHE A 213 -10.84 -4.97 -9.15
C PHE A 213 -9.74 -4.74 -8.11
N ARG A 214 -9.31 -3.49 -7.92
CA ARG A 214 -8.29 -3.13 -6.93
C ARG A 214 -8.69 -3.55 -5.51
N ALA A 215 -9.95 -3.34 -5.12
CA ALA A 215 -10.46 -3.75 -3.80
C ALA A 215 -10.47 -5.27 -3.64
N ALA A 216 -10.82 -6.02 -4.69
CA ALA A 216 -10.85 -7.47 -4.65
C ALA A 216 -9.44 -8.11 -4.49
N LEU A 217 -8.38 -7.44 -4.95
CA LEU A 217 -7.00 -7.92 -4.78
C LEU A 217 -6.58 -8.02 -3.32
N ASP A 218 -7.16 -7.24 -2.40
CA ASP A 218 -6.82 -7.31 -0.97
C ASP A 218 -7.21 -8.66 -0.34
N HIS A 219 -8.10 -9.43 -0.98
CA HIS A 219 -8.54 -10.75 -0.54
C HIS A 219 -7.71 -11.91 -1.11
N LEU A 220 -6.86 -11.64 -2.10
CA LEU A 220 -5.97 -12.64 -2.68
C LEU A 220 -4.58 -12.52 -2.04
N PRO A 221 -3.86 -13.62 -1.80
CA PRO A 221 -2.58 -13.60 -1.10
C PRO A 221 -1.43 -13.17 -2.03
N ILE A 222 -1.47 -11.91 -2.46
CA ILE A 222 -0.56 -11.33 -3.46
C ILE A 222 0.03 -9.99 -3.01
N ALA A 223 1.16 -9.64 -3.61
CA ALA A 223 1.61 -8.28 -3.78
C ALA A 223 1.45 -7.87 -5.25
N PHE A 224 1.18 -6.60 -5.49
CA PHE A 224 1.00 -6.06 -6.83
C PHE A 224 1.54 -4.64 -6.92
N PHE A 225 1.70 -4.16 -8.14
CA PHE A 225 2.48 -2.96 -8.42
C PHE A 225 1.67 -1.91 -9.17
N SER A 226 2.01 -0.65 -8.97
CA SER A 226 1.50 0.48 -9.75
C SER A 226 2.65 1.37 -10.20
N CYS A 227 2.65 1.81 -11.46
CA CYS A 227 3.73 2.59 -12.05
C CYS A 227 3.17 3.59 -13.08
N GLY A 228 3.67 4.84 -13.09
CA GLY A 228 3.34 5.81 -14.15
C GLY A 228 1.84 6.12 -14.34
N GLY A 229 1.04 6.09 -13.27
CA GLY A 229 -0.41 6.29 -13.32
C GLY A 229 -1.23 5.04 -13.67
N ILE A 230 -0.58 3.92 -13.97
CA ILE A 230 -1.23 2.61 -14.13
C ILE A 230 -1.52 2.05 -12.73
N PRO A 231 -2.80 1.78 -12.38
CA PRO A 231 -3.18 1.44 -11.01
C PRO A 231 -2.77 0.02 -10.59
N VAL A 232 -2.65 -0.90 -11.55
CA VAL A 232 -2.21 -2.29 -11.36
C VAL A 232 -1.44 -2.74 -12.61
N LEU A 233 -0.20 -3.22 -12.42
CA LEU A 233 0.61 -3.86 -13.47
C LEU A 233 0.22 -5.35 -13.66
N PRO A 234 0.51 -5.97 -14.82
CA PRO A 234 0.20 -7.38 -15.05
C PRO A 234 1.02 -8.35 -14.20
N GLU A 235 2.15 -7.91 -13.64
CA GLU A 235 2.99 -8.69 -12.73
C GLU A 235 2.49 -8.63 -11.28
N PHE A 236 2.45 -9.80 -10.65
CA PHE A 236 2.08 -10.00 -9.25
C PHE A 236 3.13 -10.87 -8.57
N ILE A 237 3.22 -10.79 -7.25
CA ILE A 237 4.02 -11.68 -6.43
C ILE A 237 3.10 -12.46 -5.51
N THR A 238 3.25 -13.77 -5.48
CA THR A 238 2.75 -14.64 -4.41
C THR A 238 3.95 -15.24 -3.69
N THR A 239 3.73 -16.12 -2.72
CA THR A 239 4.80 -16.87 -2.05
C THR A 239 4.50 -18.36 -2.12
N GLU A 240 5.53 -19.19 -1.94
CA GLU A 240 5.39 -20.65 -1.93
C GLU A 240 4.49 -21.18 -0.80
N GLU A 241 4.28 -20.41 0.26
CA GLU A 241 3.39 -20.75 1.38
C GLU A 241 1.90 -20.48 1.09
N ASN A 242 1.62 -19.76 -0.01
CA ASN A 242 0.26 -19.50 -0.48
C ASN A 242 -0.26 -20.69 -1.31
N PRO A 243 -1.59 -20.81 -1.48
CA PRO A 243 -2.17 -21.80 -2.39
C PRO A 243 -1.58 -21.70 -3.81
N PRO A 244 -1.40 -22.81 -4.53
CA PRO A 244 -0.75 -22.80 -5.84
C PRO A 244 -1.58 -22.14 -6.96
N ASP A 245 -2.90 -22.05 -6.78
CA ASP A 245 -3.85 -21.65 -7.84
C ASP A 245 -4.11 -20.13 -7.95
N ILE A 246 -3.26 -19.28 -7.36
CA ILE A 246 -3.48 -17.81 -7.33
C ILE A 246 -3.64 -17.20 -8.72
N LEU A 247 -2.91 -17.69 -9.72
CA LEU A 247 -3.06 -17.21 -11.09
C LEU A 247 -4.46 -17.51 -11.66
N ASN A 248 -5.02 -18.68 -11.33
CA ASN A 248 -6.37 -19.07 -11.73
C ASN A 248 -7.42 -18.21 -11.01
N ASP A 249 -7.22 -17.91 -9.73
CA ASP A 249 -8.09 -17.01 -8.96
C ASP A 249 -8.09 -15.59 -9.54
N LEU A 250 -6.91 -15.07 -9.91
CA LEU A 250 -6.78 -13.77 -10.57
C LEU A 250 -7.47 -13.74 -11.95
N ILE A 251 -7.29 -14.78 -12.77
CA ILE A 251 -7.98 -14.92 -14.06
C ILE A 251 -9.49 -14.95 -13.84
N SER A 252 -9.96 -15.74 -12.87
CA SER A 252 -11.39 -15.88 -12.55
C SER A 252 -11.99 -14.55 -12.09
N LEU A 253 -11.25 -13.79 -11.28
CA LEU A 253 -11.63 -12.44 -10.86
C LEU A 253 -11.75 -11.49 -12.07
N CYS A 254 -10.78 -11.49 -12.98
CA CYS A 254 -10.83 -10.69 -14.22
C CYS A 254 -12.04 -11.07 -15.09
N VAL A 255 -12.23 -12.36 -15.36
CA VAL A 255 -13.34 -12.85 -16.19
C VAL A 255 -14.69 -12.48 -15.56
N THR A 256 -14.85 -12.69 -14.25
CA THR A 256 -16.09 -12.33 -13.53
C THR A 256 -16.37 -10.84 -13.61
N THR A 257 -15.34 -10.01 -13.41
CA THR A 257 -15.45 -8.55 -13.51
C THR A 257 -15.91 -8.14 -14.91
N ILE A 258 -15.27 -8.66 -15.95
CA ILE A 258 -15.63 -8.34 -17.34
C ILE A 258 -17.04 -8.82 -17.68
N CYS A 259 -17.39 -10.07 -17.36
CA CYS A 259 -18.70 -10.66 -17.64
C CYS A 259 -19.84 -9.94 -16.90
N SER A 260 -19.56 -9.31 -15.76
CA SER A 260 -20.56 -8.53 -15.02
C SER A 260 -20.88 -7.18 -15.68
N GLY A 261 -19.94 -6.62 -16.44
CA GLY A 261 -20.07 -5.29 -17.05
C GLY A 261 -20.24 -5.27 -18.57
N GLU A 262 -20.07 -6.41 -19.25
CA GLU A 262 -20.01 -6.49 -20.71
C GLU A 262 -20.77 -7.70 -21.25
N THR A 263 -21.17 -7.65 -22.53
CA THR A 263 -21.72 -8.82 -23.22
C THR A 263 -20.56 -9.73 -23.66
N THR A 264 -20.42 -10.88 -23.01
CA THR A 264 -19.31 -11.81 -23.25
C THR A 264 -19.77 -13.16 -23.79
N ALA A 265 -18.86 -13.88 -24.42
CA ALA A 265 -18.97 -15.31 -24.69
C ALA A 265 -17.60 -15.96 -24.49
N ILE A 266 -17.58 -17.24 -24.13
CA ILE A 266 -16.35 -18.00 -24.01
C ILE A 266 -16.33 -19.10 -25.07
N GLU A 267 -15.25 -19.17 -25.84
CA GLU A 267 -15.03 -20.16 -26.89
C GLU A 267 -13.64 -20.78 -26.74
N GLY A 268 -13.56 -21.95 -26.10
CA GLY A 268 -12.28 -22.60 -25.79
C GLY A 268 -11.42 -21.77 -24.84
N ASP A 269 -10.22 -21.40 -25.27
CA ASP A 269 -9.27 -20.58 -24.52
C ASP A 269 -9.45 -19.06 -24.75
N ARG A 270 -10.62 -18.63 -25.24
CA ARG A 270 -10.88 -17.23 -25.63
C ARG A 270 -12.09 -16.64 -24.93
N LEU A 271 -11.88 -15.46 -24.34
CA LEU A 271 -12.95 -14.56 -23.91
C LEU A 271 -13.26 -13.59 -25.04
N ILE A 272 -14.49 -13.65 -25.54
CA ILE A 272 -14.99 -12.77 -26.59
C ILE A 272 -15.87 -11.72 -25.94
N ILE A 273 -15.51 -10.44 -26.09
CA ILE A 273 -16.25 -9.30 -25.55
C ILE A 273 -16.89 -8.54 -26.70
N ARG A 274 -18.21 -8.37 -26.65
CA ARG A 274 -19.00 -7.67 -27.67
C ARG A 274 -19.50 -6.35 -27.11
N ARG A 275 -19.13 -5.26 -27.78
CA ARG A 275 -19.55 -3.90 -27.42
C ARG A 275 -20.31 -3.30 -28.57
N THR A 276 -21.47 -2.73 -28.30
CA THR A 276 -22.19 -1.90 -29.26
C THR A 276 -22.03 -0.44 -28.87
N GLY A 277 -21.52 0.35 -29.79
CA GLY A 277 -21.32 1.79 -29.62
C GLY A 277 -21.98 2.58 -30.73
N PHE A 278 -22.24 3.85 -30.48
CA PHE A 278 -22.68 4.78 -31.50
C PHE A 278 -21.54 5.03 -32.50
N ASP A 279 -21.86 5.06 -33.79
CA ASP A 279 -20.97 5.29 -34.90
C ASP A 279 -21.27 6.66 -35.56
N PRO A 280 -20.45 7.69 -35.27
CA PRO A 280 -20.64 9.03 -35.81
C PRO A 280 -20.54 9.12 -37.34
N GLU A 281 -19.85 8.18 -37.99
CA GLU A 281 -19.75 8.14 -39.45
C GLU A 281 -21.03 7.59 -40.05
N LYS A 282 -21.58 6.49 -39.49
CA LYS A 282 -22.90 5.98 -39.91
C LYS A 282 -24.00 7.02 -39.73
N ALA A 283 -23.99 7.74 -38.60
CA ALA A 283 -24.97 8.80 -38.35
C ALA A 283 -24.85 9.95 -39.37
N ARG A 284 -23.62 10.40 -39.69
CA ARG A 284 -23.39 11.42 -40.73
C ARG A 284 -23.81 10.96 -42.11
N ASN A 285 -23.51 9.72 -42.49
CA ASN A 285 -23.91 9.13 -43.77
C ASN A 285 -25.44 9.03 -43.91
N LEU A 286 -26.15 8.96 -42.79
CA LEU A 286 -27.60 9.00 -42.74
C LEU A 286 -28.18 10.43 -42.62
N GLY A 287 -27.32 11.46 -42.71
CA GLY A 287 -27.71 12.87 -42.71
C GLY A 287 -27.90 13.49 -41.31
N ILE A 288 -27.44 12.83 -40.24
CA ILE A 288 -27.60 13.30 -38.87
C ILE A 288 -26.38 14.17 -38.50
N PRO A 289 -26.54 15.47 -38.23
CA PRO A 289 -25.43 16.32 -37.83
C PRO A 289 -25.02 16.04 -36.37
N PRO A 290 -23.74 16.29 -35.99
CA PRO A 290 -23.32 16.26 -34.60
C PRO A 290 -24.18 17.20 -33.74
N GLY A 291 -24.66 16.73 -32.59
CA GLY A 291 -25.49 17.56 -31.72
C GLY A 291 -26.50 16.74 -30.90
N PRO A 292 -27.60 17.37 -30.45
CA PRO A 292 -28.59 16.74 -29.57
C PRO A 292 -29.16 15.42 -30.09
N LEU A 293 -29.32 15.29 -31.43
CA LEU A 293 -29.83 14.07 -32.07
C LEU A 293 -28.93 12.85 -31.86
N TYR A 294 -27.62 13.04 -31.74
CA TYR A 294 -26.71 11.95 -31.35
C TYR A 294 -27.01 11.50 -29.93
N GLY A 295 -27.23 12.45 -29.03
CA GLY A 295 -27.62 12.17 -27.64
C GLY A 295 -28.89 11.33 -27.55
N GLU A 296 -29.90 11.66 -28.36
CA GLU A 296 -31.16 10.90 -28.40
C GLU A 296 -30.97 9.48 -28.93
N LEU A 297 -30.21 9.30 -30.02
CA LEU A 297 -29.87 7.97 -30.54
C LEU A 297 -29.04 7.15 -29.56
N MET A 298 -28.10 7.78 -28.83
CA MET A 298 -27.30 7.12 -27.80
C MET A 298 -28.14 6.67 -26.60
N LYS A 299 -29.18 7.42 -26.23
CA LYS A 299 -30.15 7.05 -25.19
C LYS A 299 -31.12 5.94 -25.61
N GLY A 300 -31.11 5.56 -26.89
CA GLY A 300 -32.00 4.53 -27.43
C GLY A 300 -33.29 5.09 -28.06
N ASN A 301 -33.40 6.40 -28.26
CA ASN A 301 -34.57 7.02 -28.87
C ASN A 301 -34.44 7.06 -30.40
N VAL A 302 -35.57 6.94 -31.09
CA VAL A 302 -35.67 7.11 -32.55
C VAL A 302 -35.68 8.62 -32.85
N VAL A 303 -34.98 9.03 -33.92
CA VAL A 303 -34.99 10.42 -34.39
C VAL A 303 -35.49 10.51 -35.82
N ALA A 304 -36.21 11.58 -36.15
CA ALA A 304 -36.67 11.86 -37.50
C ALA A 304 -35.77 12.90 -38.16
N VAL A 305 -35.17 12.56 -39.31
CA VAL A 305 -34.32 13.47 -40.10
C VAL A 305 -34.73 13.36 -41.56
N ASN A 306 -35.01 14.50 -42.19
CA ASN A 306 -35.44 14.59 -43.60
C ASN A 306 -36.64 13.68 -43.95
N GLY A 307 -37.60 13.52 -43.04
CA GLY A 307 -38.79 12.69 -43.24
C GLY A 307 -38.55 11.18 -43.12
N ARG A 308 -37.35 10.74 -42.72
CA ARG A 308 -37.01 9.34 -42.44
C ARG A 308 -36.79 9.13 -40.95
N GLU A 309 -37.36 8.06 -40.40
CA GLU A 309 -37.07 7.62 -39.04
C GLU A 309 -35.74 6.86 -39.01
N ILE A 310 -34.89 7.23 -38.05
CA ILE A 310 -33.60 6.59 -37.82
C ILE A 310 -33.58 6.01 -36.41
N THR A 311 -33.43 4.69 -36.34
CA THR A 311 -33.36 3.97 -35.08
C THR A 311 -31.92 3.93 -34.56
N PRO A 312 -31.70 3.76 -33.24
CA PRO A 312 -30.37 3.60 -32.65
C PRO A 312 -29.53 2.51 -33.32
N ASP A 313 -30.13 1.40 -33.73
CA ASP A 313 -29.41 0.28 -34.34
C ASP A 313 -28.83 0.62 -35.72
N MET A 314 -29.44 1.54 -36.47
CA MET A 314 -28.94 1.98 -37.78
C MET A 314 -27.60 2.73 -37.69
N VAL A 315 -27.32 3.33 -36.53
CA VAL A 315 -26.12 4.12 -36.25
C VAL A 315 -25.20 3.46 -35.22
N ARG A 316 -25.41 2.18 -34.92
CA ARG A 316 -24.54 1.41 -34.02
C ARG A 316 -23.49 0.62 -34.79
N ILE A 317 -22.32 0.47 -34.17
CA ILE A 317 -21.26 -0.45 -34.61
C ILE A 317 -20.98 -1.45 -33.49
N SER A 318 -20.93 -2.74 -33.83
CA SER A 318 -20.45 -3.77 -32.93
C SER A 318 -18.93 -3.89 -33.05
N ARG A 319 -18.22 -3.72 -31.93
CA ARG A 319 -16.81 -4.04 -31.80
C ARG A 319 -16.68 -5.35 -31.05
N VAL A 320 -15.78 -6.21 -31.51
CA VAL A 320 -15.47 -7.49 -30.89
C VAL A 320 -14.02 -7.46 -30.46
N THR A 321 -13.76 -7.61 -29.16
CA THR A 321 -12.43 -7.87 -28.62
C THR A 321 -12.33 -9.35 -28.29
N CYS A 322 -11.25 -10.00 -28.70
CA CYS A 322 -10.99 -11.40 -28.39
C CYS A 322 -9.70 -11.48 -27.58
N ILE A 323 -9.79 -11.96 -26.33
CA ILE A 323 -8.65 -12.13 -25.45
C ILE A 323 -8.38 -13.63 -25.31
N ARG A 324 -7.13 -14.03 -25.51
CA ARG A 324 -6.70 -15.41 -25.27
C ARG A 324 -6.28 -15.58 -23.81
N ILE A 325 -6.85 -16.56 -23.13
CA ILE A 325 -6.60 -16.90 -21.73
C ILE A 325 -6.23 -18.38 -21.66
N PRO A 326 -4.94 -18.73 -21.66
CA PRO A 326 -4.51 -20.14 -21.61
C PRO A 326 -5.06 -20.85 -20.37
N GLY A 327 -5.68 -22.02 -20.54
CA GLY A 327 -6.23 -22.80 -19.43
C GLY A 327 -7.64 -22.41 -19.00
N LEU A 328 -8.26 -21.40 -19.63
CA LEU A 328 -9.66 -21.00 -19.37
C LEU A 328 -10.63 -22.16 -19.59
N GLU A 329 -10.34 -23.06 -20.53
CA GLU A 329 -11.14 -24.26 -20.79
C GLU A 329 -11.27 -25.20 -19.58
N LYS A 330 -10.42 -25.05 -18.55
CA LYS A 330 -10.44 -25.86 -17.32
C LYS A 330 -11.15 -25.17 -16.15
N LEU A 331 -11.52 -23.90 -16.31
CA LEU A 331 -12.10 -23.05 -15.25
C LEU A 331 -13.62 -22.89 -15.39
N ILE A 332 -14.23 -23.42 -16.46
CA ILE A 332 -15.67 -23.35 -16.79
C ILE A 332 -16.34 -24.68 -16.52
#